data_AF-A0A9P8TN21-F1
#
_entry.id   AF-A0A9P8TN21-F1
#
_cell.length_a   1.000
_cell.length_b   1.000
_cell.length_c   1.000
_cell.angle_alpha   90.00
_cell.angle_beta   90.00
_cell.angle_gamma   90.00
#
_symmetry.space_group_name_H-M   'P 1'
#
loop_
_entity.id
_entity.type
_entity.pdbx_description
1 polymer ?
#
loop_
_entity_poly.entity_id
_entity_poly.type
_entity_poly.pdbx_seq_one_letter_code
_entity_poly.pdbx_strand_id
1 'polypeptide(L)'
;MFRRAFSNSAKSLQKPLYTTPSKWLDLPPQQILDLYKERSVKMLGKNKYDEDELKALLKTSSLTGISGYEITRLYTKGEVGAFELSNANYEDNYNPEKFQYDEYPENAQQIIRDHRDQREYNRIAAYEMPHLAKYRQEYKPATNSPLKFKFINYLGESEFKANHKVSLLVKLSDLGLNEKQQHKFKVLSGTRYNYDTDEIKISLNKHNSSTANAKELSVIFQNLLRESKDLTDDFSDIPLDKRFFNKQKSNEHNKKLARYNLKFPEEWKKPENAPKKVKTVLDLVEENESSK
;
A
#
# COMPACT_ATOMS: atom_id res chain seq x y z
N MET A 1 19.98 -18.39 13.98
CA MET A 1 20.23 -17.41 15.07
C MET A 1 20.10 -16.01 14.47
N PHE A 2 18.90 -15.41 14.48
CA PHE A 2 18.65 -14.10 13.87
C PHE A 2 19.24 -13.00 14.79
N ARG A 3 20.29 -12.30 14.33
CA ARG A 3 20.83 -11.13 15.02
C ARG A 3 19.78 -10.01 14.97
N ARG A 4 19.18 -9.71 16.13
CA ARG A 4 18.37 -8.51 16.33
C ARG A 4 19.23 -7.29 15.99
N ALA A 5 18.81 -6.50 15.00
CA ALA A 5 19.43 -5.21 14.75
C ALA A 5 19.08 -4.26 15.91
N PHE A 6 20.07 -3.98 16.76
CA PHE A 6 19.99 -2.90 17.75
C PHE A 6 19.76 -1.56 17.05
N SER A 7 19.12 -0.62 17.77
CA SER A 7 18.71 0.71 17.31
C SER A 7 19.75 1.41 16.43
N ASN A 8 19.31 1.90 15.27
CA ASN A 8 20.18 2.60 14.30
C ASN A 8 20.73 3.94 14.83
N SER A 9 20.24 4.46 15.96
CA SER A 9 20.69 5.74 16.52
C SER A 9 22.11 5.68 17.09
N ALA A 10 22.53 4.57 17.71
CA ALA A 10 23.88 4.41 18.25
C ALA A 10 24.93 4.12 17.16
N LYS A 11 24.55 3.38 16.11
CA LYS A 11 25.40 3.12 14.93
C LYS A 11 25.69 4.39 14.12
N SER A 12 24.84 5.40 14.23
CA SER A 12 24.99 6.70 13.54
C SER A 12 26.14 7.56 14.09
N LEU A 13 26.58 7.34 15.33
CA LEU A 13 27.60 8.19 15.98
C LEU A 13 29.03 7.67 15.76
N GLN A 14 29.21 6.38 15.46
CA GLN A 14 30.52 5.81 15.15
C GLN A 14 30.72 5.77 13.63
N LYS A 15 31.85 6.32 13.16
CA LYS A 15 32.26 6.16 11.76
C LYS A 15 32.33 4.66 11.44
N PRO A 16 31.80 4.23 10.29
CA PRO A 16 31.76 2.81 9.97
C PRO A 16 33.18 2.26 9.81
N LEU A 17 33.40 1.04 10.27
CA LEU A 17 34.74 0.46 10.43
C LEU A 17 35.55 0.41 9.13
N TYR A 18 34.87 0.27 7.97
CA TYR A 18 35.50 0.27 6.65
C TYR A 18 36.20 1.61 6.29
N THR A 19 35.90 2.70 7.00
CA THR A 19 36.51 4.01 6.76
C THR A 19 37.86 4.20 7.46
N THR A 20 38.18 3.34 8.44
CA THR A 20 39.39 3.45 9.27
C THR A 20 40.22 2.17 9.22
N PRO A 21 41.06 1.97 8.19
CA PRO A 21 41.86 0.75 8.03
C PRO A 21 42.85 0.46 9.14
N SER A 22 43.33 1.50 9.85
CA SER A 22 44.21 1.35 11.03
C SER A 22 43.63 0.46 12.13
N LYS A 23 42.31 0.29 12.20
CA LYS A 23 41.64 -0.56 13.19
C LYS A 23 41.49 -2.02 12.77
N TRP A 24 41.93 -2.38 11.55
CA TRP A 24 41.71 -3.72 10.99
C TRP A 24 42.80 -4.72 11.39
N LEU A 25 43.91 -4.25 11.93
CA LEU A 25 45.11 -5.04 12.16
C LEU A 25 44.90 -6.25 13.09
N ASP A 26 43.98 -6.14 14.05
CA ASP A 26 43.70 -7.17 15.06
C ASP A 26 42.42 -7.98 14.77
N LEU A 27 41.82 -7.79 13.59
CA LEU A 27 40.61 -8.49 13.19
C LEU A 27 40.93 -9.86 12.58
N PRO A 28 39.99 -10.82 12.63
CA PRO A 28 40.16 -12.10 11.97
C PRO A 28 40.24 -11.92 10.44
N PRO A 29 41.05 -12.73 9.73
CA PRO A 29 41.29 -12.57 8.29
C PRO A 29 40.05 -12.43 7.41
N GLN A 30 38.99 -13.20 7.68
CA GLN A 30 37.74 -13.13 6.91
C GLN A 30 37.03 -11.78 7.06
N GLN A 31 37.02 -11.20 8.27
CA GLN A 31 36.43 -9.88 8.50
C GLN A 31 37.25 -8.78 7.83
N ILE A 32 38.58 -8.91 7.76
CA ILE A 32 39.44 -7.97 7.03
C ILE A 32 39.07 -7.98 5.53
N LEU A 33 38.87 -9.16 4.93
CA LEU A 33 38.45 -9.28 3.54
C LEU A 33 37.06 -8.69 3.29
N ASP A 34 36.11 -8.92 4.20
CA ASP A 34 34.77 -8.34 4.11
C ASP A 34 34.81 -6.81 4.22
N LEU A 35 35.62 -6.26 5.12
CA LEU A 35 35.84 -4.82 5.27
C LEU A 35 36.53 -4.20 4.06
N TYR A 36 37.52 -4.89 3.49
CA TYR A 36 38.17 -4.50 2.25
C TYR A 36 37.18 -4.44 1.09
N LYS A 37 36.34 -5.48 0.92
CA LYS A 37 35.26 -5.50 -0.08
C LYS A 37 34.27 -4.37 0.16
N GLU A 38 33.80 -4.19 1.40
CA GLU A 38 32.87 -3.13 1.77
C GLU A 38 33.44 -1.74 1.47
N ARG A 39 34.71 -1.50 1.81
CA ARG A 39 35.42 -0.26 1.49
C ARG A 39 35.55 -0.07 -0.01
N SER A 40 35.97 -1.09 -0.74
CA SER A 40 36.13 -1.04 -2.20
C SER A 40 34.84 -0.62 -2.91
N VAL A 41 33.69 -1.18 -2.49
CA VAL A 41 32.36 -0.89 -3.04
C VAL A 41 31.82 0.47 -2.59
N LYS A 42 32.00 0.86 -1.32
CA LYS A 42 31.41 2.10 -0.81
C LYS A 42 32.20 3.35 -1.17
N MET A 43 33.49 3.22 -1.46
CA MET A 43 34.40 4.33 -1.74
C MET A 43 34.86 4.35 -3.20
N LEU A 44 34.15 3.65 -4.11
CA LEU A 44 34.40 3.56 -5.55
C LEU A 44 35.05 4.83 -6.15
N GLY A 45 36.25 4.70 -6.71
CA GLY A 45 37.01 5.79 -7.36
C GLY A 45 37.72 6.78 -6.42
N LYS A 46 37.42 6.76 -5.11
CA LYS A 46 38.06 7.61 -4.07
C LYS A 46 38.98 6.83 -3.13
N ASN A 47 39.10 5.52 -3.34
CA ASN A 47 40.02 4.69 -2.59
C ASN A 47 41.46 5.12 -2.88
N LYS A 48 42.12 5.58 -1.82
CA LYS A 48 43.55 5.81 -1.82
C LYS A 48 44.23 4.62 -1.18
N TYR A 49 45.42 4.32 -1.66
CA TYR A 49 46.30 3.37 -1.02
C TYR A 49 46.52 3.77 0.44
N ASP A 50 46.18 2.86 1.33
CA ASP A 50 46.45 2.94 2.76
C ASP A 50 47.41 1.80 3.14
N GLU A 51 48.44 2.11 3.92
CA GLU A 51 49.45 1.16 4.35
C GLU A 51 48.92 0.22 5.44
N ASP A 52 48.05 0.72 6.31
CA ASP A 52 47.47 -0.08 7.39
C ASP A 52 46.49 -1.11 6.83
N GLU A 53 45.79 -0.74 5.76
CA GLU A 53 44.94 -1.63 4.97
C GLU A 53 45.75 -2.77 4.37
N LEU A 54 46.88 -2.46 3.73
CA LEU A 54 47.78 -3.47 3.16
C LEU A 54 48.36 -4.39 4.24
N LYS A 55 48.80 -3.85 5.38
CA LYS A 55 49.30 -4.64 6.52
C LYS A 55 48.23 -5.60 7.05
N ALA A 56 46.98 -5.14 7.15
CA ALA A 56 45.86 -5.99 7.54
C ALA A 56 45.63 -7.10 6.49
N LEU A 57 45.65 -6.78 5.19
CA LEU A 57 45.49 -7.75 4.10
C LEU A 57 46.62 -8.80 4.08
N LEU A 58 47.86 -8.43 4.37
CA LEU A 58 48.99 -9.38 4.41
C LEU A 58 48.79 -10.49 5.46
N LYS A 59 48.12 -10.19 6.59
CA LYS A 59 47.75 -11.20 7.59
C LYS A 59 46.73 -12.22 7.07
N THR A 60 46.00 -11.90 5.99
CA THR A 60 45.00 -12.79 5.39
C THR A 60 45.59 -13.91 4.51
N SER A 61 46.89 -13.83 4.20
CA SER A 61 47.63 -14.83 3.40
C SER A 61 47.45 -16.27 3.91
N SER A 62 47.48 -16.47 5.23
CA SER A 62 47.30 -17.78 5.86
C SER A 62 45.93 -18.41 5.57
N LEU A 63 44.89 -17.60 5.36
CA LEU A 63 43.53 -18.06 5.08
C LEU A 63 43.31 -18.33 3.59
N THR A 64 43.81 -17.43 2.73
CA THR A 64 43.57 -17.48 1.29
C THR A 64 44.54 -18.41 0.56
N GLY A 65 45.67 -18.75 1.18
CA GLY A 65 46.75 -19.50 0.53
C GLY A 65 47.54 -18.67 -0.48
N ILE A 66 47.29 -17.36 -0.56
CA ILE A 66 47.96 -16.42 -1.48
C ILE A 66 49.15 -15.81 -0.75
N SER A 67 50.30 -15.75 -1.44
CA SER A 67 51.52 -15.18 -0.87
C SER A 67 51.39 -13.67 -0.59
N GLY A 68 52.16 -13.16 0.37
CA GLY A 68 52.18 -11.72 0.66
C GLY A 68 52.62 -10.86 -0.54
N TYR A 69 53.46 -11.42 -1.40
CA TYR A 69 53.87 -10.79 -2.66
C TYR A 69 52.69 -10.62 -3.62
N GLU A 70 51.94 -11.70 -3.85
CA GLU A 70 50.75 -11.69 -4.71
C GLU A 70 49.67 -10.74 -4.17
N ILE A 71 49.41 -10.75 -2.85
CA ILE A 71 48.47 -9.81 -2.21
C ILE A 71 48.88 -8.36 -2.46
N THR A 72 50.17 -8.04 -2.28
CA THR A 72 50.69 -6.69 -2.51
C THR A 72 50.51 -6.27 -3.97
N ARG A 73 50.77 -7.19 -4.91
CA ARG A 73 50.64 -6.91 -6.35
C ARG A 73 49.17 -6.75 -6.78
N LEU A 74 48.27 -7.58 -6.26
CA LEU A 74 46.81 -7.46 -6.45
C LEU A 74 46.29 -6.13 -5.88
N TYR A 75 46.73 -5.74 -4.68
CA TYR A 75 46.31 -4.50 -4.05
C TYR A 75 46.77 -3.26 -4.83
N THR A 76 48.01 -3.25 -5.31
CA THR A 76 48.63 -2.09 -5.98
C THR A 76 48.28 -1.94 -7.46
N LYS A 77 48.05 -3.06 -8.17
CA LYS A 77 47.79 -3.05 -9.62
C LYS A 77 46.38 -3.49 -9.99
N GLY A 78 45.55 -3.90 -9.03
CA GLY A 78 44.19 -4.36 -9.29
C GLY A 78 44.14 -5.49 -10.30
N GLU A 79 43.31 -5.33 -11.33
CA GLU A 79 43.12 -6.30 -12.42
C GLU A 79 44.41 -6.57 -13.20
N VAL A 80 45.24 -5.54 -13.45
CA VAL A 80 46.53 -5.70 -14.13
C VAL A 80 47.46 -6.58 -13.29
N GLY A 81 47.43 -6.43 -11.97
CA GLY A 81 48.17 -7.27 -11.04
C GLY A 81 47.70 -8.72 -11.08
N ALA A 82 46.39 -8.94 -11.15
CA ALA A 82 45.82 -10.27 -11.27
C ALA A 82 46.23 -10.96 -12.58
N PHE A 83 46.22 -10.20 -13.68
CA PHE A 83 46.65 -10.67 -15.00
C PHE A 83 48.12 -11.09 -15.03
N GLU A 84 49.00 -10.25 -14.47
CA GLU A 84 50.44 -10.56 -14.41
C GLU A 84 50.76 -11.78 -13.53
N LEU A 85 49.94 -12.07 -12.52
CA LEU A 85 50.12 -13.21 -11.63
C LEU A 85 49.54 -14.51 -12.19
N SER A 86 48.43 -14.44 -12.95
CA SER A 86 47.76 -15.63 -13.46
C SER A 86 48.56 -16.32 -14.56
N ASN A 87 49.47 -15.61 -15.25
CA ASN A 87 50.19 -16.08 -16.43
C ASN A 87 49.27 -16.76 -17.47
N ALA A 88 47.97 -16.46 -17.44
CA ALA A 88 46.98 -17.12 -18.26
C ALA A 88 46.97 -16.49 -19.66
N ASN A 89 46.94 -17.33 -20.70
CA ASN A 89 46.64 -16.86 -22.04
C ASN A 89 45.12 -16.67 -22.14
N TYR A 90 44.68 -15.42 -22.27
CA TYR A 90 43.26 -15.04 -22.39
C TYR A 90 42.82 -14.88 -23.85
N GLU A 91 43.59 -15.39 -24.82
CA GLU A 91 43.12 -15.52 -26.19
C GLU A 91 41.84 -16.36 -26.21
N ASP A 92 40.72 -15.69 -26.46
CA ASP A 92 39.41 -16.34 -26.57
C ASP A 92 39.43 -17.24 -27.81
N ASN A 93 39.17 -18.53 -27.60
CA ASN A 93 39.07 -19.49 -28.69
C ASN A 93 37.67 -19.45 -29.36
N TYR A 94 36.81 -18.50 -28.95
CA TYR A 94 35.45 -18.26 -29.43
C TYR A 94 34.54 -19.49 -29.35
N ASN A 95 34.94 -20.52 -28.60
CA ASN A 95 34.20 -21.75 -28.47
C ASN A 95 33.54 -21.80 -27.09
N PRO A 96 32.20 -21.88 -27.00
CA PRO A 96 31.55 -21.92 -25.70
C PRO A 96 32.00 -23.16 -24.93
N GLU A 97 32.30 -22.95 -23.65
CA GLU A 97 32.56 -24.07 -22.75
C GLU A 97 31.32 -24.98 -22.71
N LYS A 98 31.56 -26.29 -22.54
CA LYS A 98 30.48 -27.26 -22.41
C LYS A 98 29.69 -26.94 -21.14
N PHE A 99 28.38 -26.82 -21.28
CA PHE A 99 27.48 -26.58 -20.15
C PHE A 99 27.59 -27.70 -19.10
N GLN A 100 27.87 -27.31 -17.84
CA GLN A 100 28.12 -28.24 -16.74
C GLN A 100 26.87 -28.59 -15.93
N TYR A 101 25.68 -28.13 -16.34
CA TYR A 101 24.41 -28.32 -15.61
C TYR A 101 24.40 -27.73 -14.19
N ASP A 102 25.13 -26.64 -13.99
CA ASP A 102 25.32 -25.93 -12.73
C ASP A 102 24.51 -24.63 -12.60
N GLU A 103 23.88 -24.16 -13.68
CA GLU A 103 23.07 -22.94 -13.72
C GLU A 103 21.72 -23.16 -14.42
N TYR A 104 20.68 -22.46 -13.97
CA TYR A 104 19.35 -22.55 -14.60
C TYR A 104 19.20 -21.57 -15.76
N PRO A 105 18.42 -21.91 -16.80
CA PRO A 105 18.05 -20.94 -17.83
C PRO A 105 17.16 -19.83 -17.24
N GLU A 106 17.11 -18.67 -17.91
CA GLU A 106 16.45 -17.46 -17.41
C GLU A 106 14.97 -17.68 -17.03
N ASN A 107 14.22 -18.44 -17.82
CA ASN A 107 12.83 -18.77 -17.52
C ASN A 107 12.68 -19.55 -16.20
N ALA A 108 13.58 -20.49 -15.93
CA ALA A 108 13.61 -21.23 -14.68
C ALA A 108 14.06 -20.34 -13.51
N GLN A 109 15.04 -19.45 -13.74
CA GLN A 109 15.41 -18.45 -12.73
C GLN A 109 14.26 -17.51 -12.38
N GLN A 110 13.45 -17.09 -13.36
CA GLN A 110 12.26 -16.26 -13.12
C GLN A 110 11.25 -16.97 -12.22
N ILE A 111 10.95 -18.25 -12.50
CA ILE A 111 10.07 -19.06 -11.65
C ILE A 111 10.64 -19.17 -10.22
N ILE A 112 11.96 -19.34 -10.08
CA ILE A 112 12.62 -19.39 -8.78
C ILE A 112 12.51 -18.05 -8.05
N ARG A 113 12.62 -16.91 -8.75
CA ARG A 113 12.44 -15.57 -8.18
C ARG A 113 10.99 -15.37 -7.71
N ASP A 114 10.01 -15.67 -8.55
CA ASP A 114 8.59 -15.57 -8.19
C ASP A 114 8.27 -16.43 -6.96
N HIS A 115 8.85 -17.63 -6.88
CA HIS A 115 8.69 -18.50 -5.72
C HIS A 115 9.39 -17.95 -4.46
N ARG A 116 10.54 -17.26 -4.61
CA ARG A 116 11.17 -16.56 -3.48
C ARG A 116 10.32 -15.41 -2.98
N ASP A 117 9.71 -14.64 -3.88
CA ASP A 117 8.82 -13.53 -3.54
C ASP A 117 7.57 -14.06 -2.82
N GLN A 118 6.96 -15.14 -3.32
CA GLN A 118 5.86 -15.81 -2.63
C GLN A 118 6.25 -16.25 -1.21
N ARG A 119 7.44 -16.84 -1.04
CA ARG A 119 7.94 -17.23 0.29
C ARG A 119 8.21 -16.04 1.20
N GLU A 120 8.62 -14.91 0.64
CA GLU A 120 8.77 -13.66 1.39
C GLU A 120 7.42 -13.17 1.90
N TYR A 121 6.40 -13.09 1.04
CA TYR A 121 5.04 -12.73 1.47
C TYR A 121 4.47 -13.71 2.51
N ASN A 122 4.72 -15.01 2.35
CA ASN A 122 4.33 -16.01 3.35
C ASN A 122 5.02 -15.77 4.70
N ARG A 123 6.30 -15.35 4.69
CA ARG A 123 7.05 -15.01 5.91
C ARG A 123 6.48 -13.75 6.56
N ILE A 124 6.20 -12.71 5.79
CA ILE A 124 5.55 -11.47 6.27
C ILE A 124 4.19 -11.80 6.88
N ALA A 125 3.38 -12.63 6.21
CA ALA A 125 2.08 -13.06 6.72
C ALA A 125 2.19 -13.87 8.02
N ALA A 126 3.16 -14.77 8.13
CA ALA A 126 3.32 -15.63 9.30
C ALA A 126 3.91 -14.88 10.51
N TYR A 127 4.87 -13.97 10.29
CA TYR A 127 5.65 -13.39 11.37
C TYR A 127 5.42 -11.89 11.58
N GLU A 128 5.16 -11.10 10.54
CA GLU A 128 4.98 -9.66 10.67
C GLU A 128 3.50 -9.26 10.84
N MET A 129 2.59 -9.83 10.05
CA MET A 129 1.16 -9.51 10.15
C MET A 129 0.55 -9.74 11.55
N PRO A 130 0.91 -10.79 12.31
CA PRO A 130 0.41 -10.94 13.69
C PRO A 130 0.86 -9.79 14.61
N HIS A 131 1.97 -9.12 14.32
CA HIS A 131 2.39 -7.94 15.08
C HIS A 131 1.50 -6.73 14.80
N LEU A 132 0.87 -6.64 13.62
CA LEU A 132 -0.09 -5.58 13.31
C LEU A 132 -1.35 -5.66 14.18
N ALA A 133 -1.70 -6.85 14.69
CA ALA A 133 -2.83 -7.03 15.61
C ALA A 133 -2.68 -6.20 16.90
N LYS A 134 -1.43 -5.87 17.31
CA LYS A 134 -1.15 -4.99 18.45
C LYS A 134 -1.67 -3.57 18.26
N TYR A 135 -1.84 -3.13 17.01
CA TYR A 135 -2.35 -1.80 16.66
C TYR A 135 -3.83 -1.81 16.27
N ARG A 136 -4.54 -2.93 16.51
CA ARG A 136 -5.97 -3.05 16.22
C ARG A 136 -6.78 -2.11 17.12
N GLN A 137 -7.73 -1.41 16.52
CA GLN A 137 -8.71 -0.56 17.20
C GLN A 137 -10.12 -1.10 16.94
N GLU A 138 -10.97 -1.12 17.97
CA GLU A 138 -12.38 -1.47 17.81
C GLU A 138 -13.13 -0.35 17.06
N TYR A 139 -14.03 -0.73 16.15
CA TYR A 139 -14.83 0.25 15.43
C TYR A 139 -15.85 0.90 16.36
N LYS A 140 -15.70 2.21 16.59
CA LYS A 140 -16.67 3.02 17.32
C LYS A 140 -17.54 3.77 16.32
N PRO A 141 -18.82 3.40 16.14
CA PRO A 141 -19.70 4.11 15.24
C PRO A 141 -19.83 5.57 15.70
N ALA A 142 -19.86 6.50 14.74
CA ALA A 142 -19.98 7.91 15.06
C ALA A 142 -21.42 8.24 15.49
N THR A 143 -21.60 8.56 16.77
CA THR A 143 -22.88 9.08 17.28
C THR A 143 -22.99 10.56 16.89
N ASN A 144 -24.16 11.00 16.38
CA ASN A 144 -24.46 12.40 16.06
C ASN A 144 -23.56 13.08 15.00
N SER A 145 -23.02 12.32 14.04
CA SER A 145 -22.23 12.85 12.93
C SER A 145 -22.93 12.66 11.59
N PRO A 146 -23.88 13.55 11.21
CA PRO A 146 -24.66 13.40 9.96
C PRO A 146 -23.82 13.67 8.70
N LEU A 147 -22.68 14.32 8.84
CA LEU A 147 -21.81 14.72 7.73
C LEU A 147 -20.82 13.61 7.37
N LYS A 148 -20.82 13.19 6.10
CA LYS A 148 -19.88 12.20 5.56
C LYS A 148 -18.95 12.87 4.56
N PHE A 149 -17.68 13.02 4.93
CA PHE A 149 -16.64 13.47 4.01
C PHE A 149 -15.97 12.27 3.33
N LYS A 150 -15.92 12.30 2.00
CA LYS A 150 -15.20 11.34 1.18
C LYS A 150 -13.96 11.99 0.58
N PHE A 151 -12.81 11.42 0.92
CA PHE A 151 -11.50 11.75 0.35
C PHE A 151 -11.09 10.67 -0.66
N ILE A 152 -10.27 11.05 -1.64
CA ILE A 152 -9.70 10.15 -2.63
C ILE A 152 -8.18 10.26 -2.52
N ASN A 153 -7.48 9.13 -2.52
CA ASN A 153 -6.01 9.11 -2.47
C ASN A 153 -5.48 8.01 -3.39
N TYR A 154 -4.72 8.39 -4.42
CA TYR A 154 -3.97 7.49 -5.28
C TYR A 154 -2.56 7.31 -4.71
N LEU A 155 -2.31 6.15 -4.10
CA LEU A 155 -1.04 5.83 -3.44
C LEU A 155 0.10 5.80 -4.48
N GLY A 156 1.17 6.56 -4.24
CA GLY A 156 2.30 6.68 -5.15
C GLY A 156 2.16 7.76 -6.23
N GLU A 157 0.97 8.33 -6.40
CA GLU A 157 0.68 9.33 -7.45
C GLU A 157 0.16 10.64 -6.83
N SER A 158 1.02 11.35 -6.08
CA SER A 158 0.62 12.56 -5.35
C SER A 158 0.14 13.70 -6.25
N GLU A 159 0.62 13.76 -7.49
CA GLU A 159 0.33 14.83 -8.44
C GLU A 159 -1.06 14.74 -9.07
N PHE A 160 -1.74 13.60 -8.94
CA PHE A 160 -3.03 13.39 -9.58
C PHE A 160 -4.09 14.32 -8.99
N LYS A 161 -4.68 15.19 -9.81
CA LYS A 161 -5.65 16.22 -9.38
C LYS A 161 -6.87 15.64 -8.66
N ALA A 162 -7.21 14.37 -8.86
CA ALA A 162 -8.32 13.75 -8.13
C ALA A 162 -8.05 13.58 -6.64
N ASN A 163 -6.79 13.57 -6.20
CA ASN A 163 -6.41 13.52 -4.78
C ASN A 163 -6.90 14.74 -4.00
N HIS A 164 -7.06 15.87 -4.68
CA HIS A 164 -7.49 17.11 -4.04
C HIS A 164 -9.01 17.16 -3.85
N LYS A 165 -9.77 16.38 -4.63
CA LYS A 165 -11.23 16.40 -4.62
C LYS A 165 -11.78 15.86 -3.30
N VAL A 166 -12.70 16.61 -2.70
CA VAL A 166 -13.45 16.19 -1.51
C VAL A 166 -14.94 16.21 -1.83
N SER A 167 -15.68 15.23 -1.32
CA SER A 167 -17.14 15.19 -1.43
C SER A 167 -17.79 15.12 -0.05
N LEU A 168 -18.75 16.01 0.21
CA LEU A 168 -19.61 16.01 1.38
C LEU A 168 -20.94 15.35 1.00
N LEU A 169 -21.35 14.36 1.80
CA LEU A 169 -22.66 13.71 1.73
C LEU A 169 -23.40 13.87 3.05
N VAL A 170 -24.67 14.27 2.99
CA VAL A 170 -25.50 14.52 4.16
C VAL A 170 -26.94 14.10 3.87
N LYS A 171 -27.58 13.40 4.79
CA LYS A 171 -29.03 13.16 4.74
C LYS A 171 -29.78 14.30 5.40
N LEU A 172 -30.86 14.76 4.77
CA LEU A 172 -31.64 15.87 5.32
C LEU A 172 -32.37 15.47 6.61
N SER A 173 -32.86 14.23 6.69
CA SER A 173 -33.43 13.63 7.90
C SER A 173 -32.55 13.81 9.14
N ASP A 174 -31.23 13.78 8.98
CA ASP A 174 -30.28 13.77 10.09
C ASP A 174 -29.93 15.18 10.59
N LEU A 175 -30.42 16.23 9.93
CA LEU A 175 -30.12 17.64 10.26
C LEU A 175 -31.09 18.25 11.27
N GLY A 176 -32.22 17.60 11.58
CA GLY A 176 -33.18 18.06 12.58
C GLY A 176 -33.82 19.43 12.27
N LEU A 177 -34.04 19.73 10.99
CA LEU A 177 -34.65 20.99 10.54
C LEU A 177 -36.19 20.90 10.58
N ASN A 178 -36.88 22.03 10.79
CA ASN A 178 -38.34 22.11 10.68
C ASN A 178 -38.81 21.94 9.22
N GLU A 179 -40.06 21.54 8.95
CA GLU A 179 -40.56 21.23 7.59
C GLU A 179 -40.35 22.39 6.60
N LYS A 180 -40.65 23.62 7.04
CA LYS A 180 -40.40 24.85 6.27
C LYS A 180 -38.92 25.07 5.94
N GLN A 181 -38.05 24.89 6.94
CA GLN A 181 -36.60 25.00 6.78
C GLN A 181 -36.05 23.89 5.87
N GLN A 182 -36.59 22.68 5.98
CA GLN A 182 -36.27 21.57 5.09
C GLN A 182 -36.65 21.88 3.66
N HIS A 183 -37.84 22.43 3.43
CA HIS A 183 -38.29 22.83 2.10
C HIS A 183 -37.34 23.89 1.51
N LYS A 184 -37.08 24.97 2.25
CA LYS A 184 -36.12 26.01 1.85
C LYS A 184 -34.73 25.44 1.56
N PHE A 185 -34.24 24.53 2.40
CA PHE A 185 -32.96 23.85 2.21
C PHE A 185 -32.91 23.04 0.91
N LYS A 186 -33.98 22.32 0.57
CA LYS A 186 -34.10 21.57 -0.69
C LYS A 186 -34.07 22.50 -1.89
N VAL A 187 -34.81 23.61 -1.84
CA VAL A 187 -34.86 24.63 -2.90
C VAL A 187 -33.48 25.26 -3.12
N LEU A 188 -32.81 25.71 -2.04
CA LEU A 188 -31.46 26.29 -2.11
C LEU A 188 -30.40 25.32 -2.64
N SER A 189 -30.57 24.03 -2.35
CA SER A 189 -29.63 22.99 -2.76
C SER A 189 -29.73 22.65 -4.26
N GLY A 190 -30.89 22.89 -4.86
CA GLY A 190 -31.15 22.70 -6.29
C GLY A 190 -30.75 21.29 -6.77
N THR A 191 -29.91 21.22 -7.80
CA THR A 191 -29.47 19.96 -8.41
C THR A 191 -28.59 19.07 -7.52
N ARG A 192 -28.15 19.57 -6.36
CA ARG A 192 -27.33 18.81 -5.41
C ARG A 192 -28.14 17.95 -4.45
N TYR A 193 -29.44 18.20 -4.30
CA TYR A 193 -30.34 17.42 -3.45
C TYR A 193 -31.06 16.33 -4.23
N ASN A 194 -30.82 15.07 -3.87
CA ASN A 194 -31.55 13.93 -4.43
C ASN A 194 -32.83 13.67 -3.63
N TYR A 195 -33.98 13.83 -4.29
CA TYR A 195 -35.29 13.67 -3.65
C TYR A 195 -35.68 12.21 -3.34
N ASP A 196 -35.03 11.22 -3.95
CA ASP A 196 -35.32 9.80 -3.67
C ASP A 196 -34.63 9.30 -2.41
N THR A 197 -33.34 9.62 -2.30
CA THR A 197 -32.48 9.13 -1.22
C THR A 197 -32.46 10.09 -0.04
N ASP A 198 -33.09 11.27 -0.18
CA ASP A 198 -33.07 12.38 0.77
C ASP A 198 -31.63 12.82 1.14
N GLU A 199 -30.72 12.74 0.16
CA GLU A 199 -29.30 13.01 0.33
C GLU A 199 -28.84 14.21 -0.49
N ILE A 200 -28.01 15.05 0.11
CA ILE A 200 -27.25 16.08 -0.58
C ILE A 200 -25.84 15.61 -0.81
N LYS A 201 -25.37 15.84 -2.04
CA LYS A 201 -23.97 15.62 -2.41
C LYS A 201 -23.36 16.90 -2.97
N ILE A 202 -22.35 17.41 -2.26
CA ILE A 202 -21.54 18.57 -2.70
C ILE A 202 -20.12 18.09 -2.89
N SER A 203 -19.48 18.44 -4.00
CA SER A 203 -18.07 18.11 -4.25
C SER A 203 -17.31 19.35 -4.62
N LEU A 204 -16.07 19.44 -4.15
CA LEU A 204 -15.18 20.56 -4.43
C LEU A 204 -13.81 20.03 -4.85
N ASN A 205 -13.24 20.69 -5.85
CA ASN A 205 -11.89 20.42 -6.36
C ASN A 205 -11.25 21.73 -6.84
N LYS A 206 -11.23 22.75 -5.98
CA LYS A 206 -10.78 24.11 -6.33
C LYS A 206 -9.34 24.34 -5.89
N HIS A 207 -9.01 23.90 -4.68
CA HIS A 207 -7.67 24.01 -4.11
C HIS A 207 -6.83 22.75 -4.39
N ASN A 208 -5.51 22.92 -4.34
CA ASN A 208 -4.55 21.80 -4.47
C ASN A 208 -4.43 20.97 -3.19
N SER A 209 -5.01 21.43 -2.07
CA SER A 209 -5.03 20.68 -0.82
C SER A 209 -6.44 20.15 -0.55
N SER A 210 -6.56 18.85 -0.34
CA SER A 210 -7.83 18.21 0.06
C SER A 210 -8.35 18.77 1.38
N THR A 211 -7.48 19.05 2.34
CA THR A 211 -7.83 19.69 3.60
C THR A 211 -8.40 21.09 3.40
N ALA A 212 -7.84 21.89 2.49
CA ALA A 212 -8.39 23.21 2.16
C ALA A 212 -9.78 23.09 1.51
N ASN A 213 -9.96 22.16 0.57
CA ASN A 213 -11.26 21.89 -0.04
C ASN A 213 -12.30 21.41 0.99
N ALA A 214 -11.91 20.56 1.95
CA ALA A 214 -12.81 20.13 3.02
C ALA A 214 -13.25 21.30 3.92
N LYS A 215 -12.33 22.22 4.25
CA LYS A 215 -12.65 23.44 5.01
C LYS A 215 -13.61 24.35 4.23
N GLU A 216 -13.32 24.66 2.97
CA GLU A 216 -14.21 25.50 2.14
C GLU A 216 -15.60 24.85 1.98
N LEU A 217 -15.68 23.52 1.81
CA LEU A 217 -16.95 22.79 1.80
C LEU A 217 -17.73 22.93 3.11
N SER A 218 -17.06 22.89 4.25
CA SER A 218 -17.73 23.07 5.56
C SER A 218 -18.34 24.47 5.69
N VAL A 219 -17.64 25.51 5.23
CA VAL A 219 -18.15 26.89 5.22
C VAL A 219 -19.35 27.03 4.28
N ILE A 220 -19.27 26.46 3.07
CA ILE A 220 -20.39 26.47 2.11
C ILE A 220 -21.62 25.78 2.72
N PHE A 221 -21.42 24.64 3.37
CA PHE A 221 -22.51 23.90 4.02
C PHE A 221 -23.10 24.67 5.21
N GLN A 222 -22.28 25.28 6.06
CA GLN A 222 -22.75 26.12 7.18
C GLN A 222 -23.55 27.32 6.68
N ASN A 223 -23.11 27.95 5.60
CA ASN A 223 -23.85 29.04 4.97
C ASN A 223 -25.21 28.55 4.46
N LEU A 224 -25.25 27.42 3.75
CA LEU A 224 -26.48 26.83 3.25
C LEU A 224 -27.45 26.51 4.41
N LEU A 225 -26.94 25.96 5.52
CA LEU A 225 -27.73 25.68 6.72
C LEU A 225 -28.24 26.97 7.39
N ARG A 226 -27.41 28.01 7.48
CA ARG A 226 -27.79 29.32 8.01
C ARG A 226 -28.91 29.96 7.20
N GLU A 227 -28.76 30.01 5.87
CA GLU A 227 -29.79 30.54 4.96
C GLU A 227 -31.10 29.74 5.02
N SER A 228 -31.03 28.42 5.23
CA SER A 228 -32.23 27.58 5.36
C SER A 228 -33.00 27.80 6.67
N LYS A 229 -32.32 28.26 7.73
CA LYS A 229 -32.93 28.54 9.03
C LYS A 229 -33.54 29.93 9.10
N ASP A 230 -33.07 30.85 8.26
CA ASP A 230 -33.68 32.15 8.09
C ASP A 230 -35.05 31.98 7.40
N LEU A 231 -36.12 32.35 8.08
CA LEU A 231 -37.51 32.23 7.59
C LEU A 231 -38.12 33.60 7.26
N THR A 232 -37.30 34.65 7.13
CA THR A 232 -37.76 35.95 6.62
C THR A 232 -38.37 35.82 5.22
N ASP A 233 -37.77 34.96 4.39
CA ASP A 233 -38.30 34.47 3.12
C ASP A 233 -38.39 32.94 3.17
N ASP A 234 -39.59 32.37 3.13
CA ASP A 234 -39.87 30.95 3.40
C ASP A 234 -39.79 30.07 2.13
N PHE A 235 -39.81 30.67 0.93
CA PHE A 235 -39.90 29.96 -0.36
C PHE A 235 -41.00 28.89 -0.41
N SER A 236 -42.11 29.08 0.31
CA SER A 236 -43.24 28.14 0.35
C SER A 236 -44.04 28.10 -0.94
N ASP A 237 -43.94 29.14 -1.75
CA ASP A 237 -44.54 29.31 -3.07
C ASP A 237 -43.76 28.59 -4.19
N ILE A 238 -42.48 28.29 -3.98
CA ILE A 238 -41.61 27.67 -4.99
C ILE A 238 -41.65 26.14 -4.87
N PRO A 239 -42.19 25.39 -5.84
CA PRO A 239 -42.17 23.93 -5.78
C PRO A 239 -40.75 23.38 -5.97
N LEU A 240 -40.46 22.23 -5.36
CA LEU A 240 -39.19 21.52 -5.52
C LEU A 240 -38.95 21.11 -6.99
N ASP A 241 -37.85 21.59 -7.58
CA ASP A 241 -37.44 21.19 -8.93
C ASP A 241 -36.83 19.78 -8.95
N LYS A 242 -37.53 18.84 -9.59
CA LYS A 242 -37.11 17.44 -9.75
C LYS A 242 -36.57 17.11 -11.15
N ARG A 243 -36.53 18.10 -12.06
CA ARG A 243 -36.24 17.88 -13.50
C ARG A 243 -34.89 17.23 -13.74
N PHE A 244 -33.86 17.69 -13.04
CA PHE A 244 -32.49 17.17 -13.18
C PHE A 244 -32.41 15.68 -12.86
N PHE A 245 -32.94 15.27 -11.71
CA PHE A 245 -32.93 13.88 -11.29
C PHE A 245 -33.86 13.00 -12.13
N ASN A 246 -35.01 13.52 -12.57
CA ASN A 246 -35.88 12.80 -13.50
C ASN A 246 -35.16 12.50 -14.83
N LYS A 247 -34.36 13.44 -15.33
CA LYS A 247 -33.52 13.24 -16.52
C LYS A 247 -32.39 12.23 -16.28
N GLN A 248 -31.76 12.24 -15.11
CA GLN A 248 -30.76 11.23 -14.77
C GLN A 248 -31.39 9.83 -14.71
N LYS A 249 -32.53 9.70 -14.03
CA LYS A 249 -33.28 8.44 -13.95
C LYS A 249 -33.74 7.95 -15.30
N SER A 250 -34.23 8.81 -16.20
CA SER A 250 -34.65 8.38 -17.53
C SER A 250 -33.47 7.84 -18.34
N ASN A 251 -32.31 8.48 -18.24
CA ASN A 251 -31.07 8.00 -18.85
C ASN A 251 -30.60 6.65 -18.28
N GLU A 252 -30.80 6.41 -16.99
CA GLU A 252 -30.51 5.13 -16.32
C GLU A 252 -31.52 4.03 -16.65
N HIS A 253 -32.80 4.38 -16.68
CA HIS A 253 -33.92 3.50 -17.04
C HIS A 253 -33.78 2.96 -18.46
N ASN A 254 -33.32 3.80 -19.39
CA ASN A 254 -33.03 3.40 -20.77
C ASN A 254 -31.86 2.40 -20.89
N LYS A 255 -31.03 2.23 -19.85
CA LYS A 255 -29.83 1.37 -19.92
C LYS A 255 -30.01 0.01 -19.23
N LYS A 256 -30.56 -0.08 -18.01
CA LYS A 256 -30.67 -1.38 -17.28
C LYS A 256 -31.81 -1.48 -16.24
N LEU A 257 -32.25 -0.39 -15.62
CA LEU A 257 -33.09 -0.41 -14.40
C LEU A 257 -34.59 -0.71 -14.62
N ALA A 258 -35.14 -0.45 -15.81
CA ALA A 258 -36.52 -0.81 -16.15
C ALA A 258 -36.84 -2.30 -15.92
N ARG A 259 -35.82 -3.16 -16.07
CA ARG A 259 -35.94 -4.62 -15.94
C ARG A 259 -35.91 -5.11 -14.49
N TYR A 260 -35.40 -4.31 -13.55
CA TYR A 260 -35.18 -4.73 -12.15
C TYR A 260 -36.27 -4.29 -11.17
N ASN A 261 -37.09 -3.29 -11.53
CA ASN A 261 -38.24 -2.89 -10.70
C ASN A 261 -39.46 -3.82 -10.84
N LEU A 262 -39.39 -4.79 -11.75
CA LEU A 262 -40.35 -5.88 -11.85
C LEU A 262 -40.04 -6.89 -10.73
N LYS A 263 -40.82 -6.82 -9.65
CA LYS A 263 -40.78 -7.85 -8.61
C LYS A 263 -41.62 -9.05 -9.07
N PHE A 264 -41.19 -10.25 -8.68
CA PHE A 264 -42.01 -11.44 -8.90
C PHE A 264 -43.36 -11.25 -8.20
N PRO A 265 -44.50 -11.43 -8.90
CA PRO A 265 -45.81 -11.26 -8.30
C PRO A 265 -45.97 -12.16 -7.09
N GLU A 266 -46.46 -11.58 -5.99
CA GLU A 266 -46.65 -12.32 -4.75
C GLU A 266 -47.68 -13.44 -4.92
N GLU A 267 -48.72 -13.21 -5.70
CA GLU A 267 -49.76 -14.17 -6.05
C GLU A 267 -49.22 -15.40 -6.81
N TRP A 268 -48.08 -15.28 -7.48
CA TRP A 268 -47.47 -16.39 -8.22
C TRP A 268 -46.54 -17.23 -7.34
N LYS A 269 -46.30 -16.81 -6.10
CA LYS A 269 -45.55 -17.63 -5.16
C LYS A 269 -46.40 -18.85 -4.83
N LYS A 270 -45.91 -20.03 -5.18
CA LYS A 270 -46.52 -21.32 -4.82
C LYS A 270 -45.71 -21.97 -3.70
N PRO A 271 -45.93 -21.57 -2.43
CA PRO A 271 -45.17 -22.12 -1.30
C PRO A 271 -45.39 -23.63 -1.13
N GLU A 272 -46.51 -24.17 -1.60
CA GLU A 272 -46.81 -25.60 -1.65
C GLU A 272 -45.78 -26.41 -2.46
N ASN A 273 -45.20 -25.80 -3.50
CA ASN A 273 -44.16 -26.42 -4.34
C ASN A 273 -42.75 -26.18 -3.79
N ALA A 274 -42.61 -25.50 -2.65
CA ALA A 274 -41.31 -25.34 -2.02
C ALA A 274 -40.79 -26.71 -1.56
N PRO A 275 -39.53 -27.08 -1.88
CA PRO A 275 -38.97 -28.34 -1.45
C PRO A 275 -38.95 -28.39 0.07
N LYS A 276 -39.65 -29.37 0.65
CA LYS A 276 -39.61 -29.60 2.09
C LYS A 276 -38.19 -29.98 2.48
N LYS A 277 -37.70 -29.45 3.60
CA LYS A 277 -36.38 -29.81 4.12
C LYS A 277 -36.39 -31.31 4.46
N VAL A 278 -35.69 -32.10 3.66
CA VAL A 278 -35.47 -33.52 3.95
C VAL A 278 -34.37 -33.59 5.00
N LYS A 279 -34.67 -34.17 6.17
CA LYS A 279 -33.65 -34.46 7.17
C LYS A 279 -32.83 -35.65 6.70
N THR A 280 -31.51 -35.52 6.71
CA THR A 280 -30.61 -36.63 6.43
C THR A 280 -30.56 -37.56 7.64
N VAL A 281 -30.19 -38.82 7.44
CA VAL A 281 -30.02 -39.79 8.54
C VAL A 281 -29.04 -39.28 9.60
N LEU A 282 -27.97 -38.61 9.18
CA LEU A 282 -27.00 -37.95 10.07
C LEU A 282 -27.66 -36.88 10.95
N ASP A 283 -28.48 -36.00 10.36
CA ASP A 283 -29.20 -34.95 11.10
C ASP A 283 -30.12 -35.56 12.18
N LEU A 284 -30.73 -36.71 11.90
CA LEU A 284 -31.60 -37.42 12.85
C LEU A 284 -30.81 -38.10 13.98
N VAL A 285 -29.61 -38.59 13.69
CA VAL A 285 -28.73 -39.19 14.69
C VAL A 285 -28.21 -38.10 15.64
N GLU A 286 -27.77 -36.96 15.11
CA GLU A 286 -27.31 -35.82 15.90
C GLU A 286 -28.42 -35.23 16.80
N GLU A 287 -29.66 -35.13 16.31
CA GLU A 287 -30.82 -34.69 17.10
C GLU A 287 -31.17 -35.67 18.25
N ASN A 288 -31.02 -36.98 18.02
CA ASN A 288 -31.31 -38.00 19.03
C ASN A 288 -30.21 -38.09 20.10
N GLU A 289 -28.96 -37.77 19.76
CA GLU A 289 -27.85 -37.73 20.70
C GLU A 289 -27.85 -36.46 21.55
N SER A 290 -28.28 -35.32 21.00
CA SER A 290 -28.41 -34.05 21.73
C SER A 290 -29.66 -33.96 22.61
N SER A 291 -30.60 -34.90 22.49
CA SER A 291 -31.81 -35.01 23.32
C SER A 291 -31.65 -35.96 24.53
N LYS A 292 -30.45 -36.53 24.73
CA LYS A 292 -30.05 -37.31 25.91
C LYS A 292 -29.20 -36.48 26.84
#